data_AF-A0A972G320-F1
#
_entry.id   AF-A0A972G320-F1
#
_cell.length_a   1.000
_cell.length_b   1.000
_cell.length_c   1.000
_cell.angle_alpha   90.00
_cell.angle_beta   90.00
_cell.angle_gamma   90.00
#
_symmetry.space_group_name_H-M   'P 1'
#
loop_
_entity.id
_entity.type
_entity.pdbx_description
1 polymer ?
#
loop_
_entity_poly.entity_id
_entity_poly.type
_entity_poly.pdbx_seq_one_letter_code
_entity_poly.pdbx_strand_id
1 'polypeptide(L)'
;MKQINGLVLLVSCCLLFASQVRAHGEIGEPSGGAREMAGTEGTFAFKPVDWLQGQRSWWKDTDGIAPGVAGCHIGTDEKGVPNGRMFGEACLPSGLLVESNPGKDELHSHSDDLGHPDTFDCHVWCIAQGQKGGVCAVAAAPPCEQSAKCACN
;
A
#
# COMPACT_ATOMS: atom_id res chain seq x y z
N MET A 1 -8.86 -22.01 68.94
CA MET A 1 -8.55 -20.62 68.54
C MET A 1 -7.03 -20.51 68.52
N LYS A 2 -6.29 -20.18 67.46
CA LYS A 2 -6.52 -19.39 66.25
C LYS A 2 -5.82 -20.05 65.05
N GLN A 3 -6.42 -19.92 63.88
CA GLN A 3 -5.87 -20.24 62.56
C GLN A 3 -4.78 -19.23 62.16
N ILE A 4 -3.78 -19.67 61.40
CA ILE A 4 -3.07 -18.83 60.42
C ILE A 4 -2.76 -19.70 59.19
N ASN A 5 -3.70 -19.71 58.24
CA ASN A 5 -3.44 -20.10 56.85
C ASN A 5 -3.07 -18.81 56.10
N GLY A 6 -1.93 -18.78 55.42
CA GLY A 6 -1.59 -17.63 54.61
C GLY A 6 -0.24 -17.74 53.94
N LEU A 7 -0.21 -18.28 52.73
CA LEU A 7 0.59 -17.68 51.67
C LEU A 7 -0.02 -18.05 50.31
N VAL A 8 -0.78 -17.10 49.77
CA VAL A 8 -1.28 -17.12 48.39
C VAL A 8 -0.10 -16.74 47.49
N LEU A 9 0.38 -17.67 46.67
CA LEU A 9 1.35 -17.38 45.62
C LEU A 9 0.59 -16.89 44.38
N LEU A 10 0.58 -15.58 44.18
CA LEU A 10 0.14 -14.91 42.96
C LEU A 10 1.07 -15.30 41.80
N VAL A 11 0.65 -16.26 40.98
CA VAL A 11 1.27 -16.51 39.67
C VAL A 11 0.78 -15.40 38.74
N SER A 12 1.63 -14.38 38.59
CA SER A 12 1.42 -13.23 37.73
C SER A 12 1.21 -13.66 36.29
N CYS A 13 0.12 -13.17 35.70
CA CYS A 13 -0.26 -13.27 34.31
C CYS A 13 0.85 -12.73 33.39
N CYS A 14 1.65 -13.63 32.82
CA CYS A 14 2.35 -13.34 31.57
C CYS A 14 1.33 -13.32 30.43
N LEU A 15 0.51 -12.27 30.40
CA LEU A 15 -0.20 -11.86 29.20
C LEU A 15 0.84 -11.25 28.26
N LEU A 16 1.54 -12.13 27.56
CA LEU A 16 2.25 -11.75 26.35
C LEU A 16 1.20 -11.17 25.40
N PHE A 17 1.23 -9.85 25.24
CA PHE A 17 0.61 -9.16 24.13
C PHE A 17 1.27 -9.67 22.85
N ALA A 18 0.80 -10.82 22.34
CA ALA A 18 1.01 -11.21 20.97
C ALA A 18 0.21 -10.23 20.13
N SER A 19 0.84 -9.10 19.81
CA SER A 19 0.36 -8.14 18.82
C SER A 19 0.00 -8.92 17.56
N GLN A 20 -1.25 -8.78 17.12
CA GLN A 20 -1.69 -9.37 15.86
C GLN A 20 -0.93 -8.71 14.72
N VAL A 21 0.12 -9.38 14.25
CA VAL A 21 0.66 -9.15 12.91
C VAL A 21 -0.48 -9.53 11.97
N ARG A 22 -1.25 -8.53 11.50
CA ARG A 22 -2.13 -8.74 10.35
C ARG A 22 -1.20 -9.04 9.19
N ALA A 23 -1.11 -10.32 8.83
CA ALA A 23 -0.43 -10.75 7.63
C ALA A 23 -0.95 -9.89 6.47
N HIS A 24 -0.05 -9.18 5.80
CA HIS A 24 -0.29 -8.77 4.43
C HIS A 24 -0.67 -10.06 3.67
N GLY A 25 -1.73 -10.00 2.85
CA GLY A 25 -2.16 -11.17 2.06
C GLY A 25 -1.03 -11.73 1.20
N GLU A 26 -1.26 -12.88 0.56
CA GLU A 26 -0.30 -13.45 -0.38
C GLU A 26 0.12 -12.38 -1.41
N ILE A 27 1.44 -12.22 -1.61
CA ILE A 27 1.98 -11.35 -2.65
C ILE A 27 1.67 -12.00 -4.00
N GLY A 28 0.94 -11.28 -4.84
CA GLY A 28 0.63 -11.66 -6.21
C GLY A 28 1.73 -11.26 -7.18
N GLU A 29 1.58 -11.71 -8.42
CA GLU A 29 2.49 -11.33 -9.50
C GLU A 29 2.46 -9.81 -9.75
N PRO A 30 3.59 -9.22 -10.17
CA PRO A 30 3.63 -7.85 -10.68
C PRO A 30 2.62 -7.58 -11.79
N SER A 31 2.10 -6.35 -11.84
CA SER A 31 1.33 -5.87 -12.98
C SER A 31 2.16 -5.87 -14.27
N GLY A 32 1.48 -5.79 -15.42
CA GLY A 32 2.14 -5.87 -16.73
C GLY A 32 3.25 -4.83 -16.92
N GLY A 33 3.05 -3.60 -16.44
CA GLY A 33 4.07 -2.54 -16.54
C GLY A 33 5.17 -2.63 -15.48
N ALA A 34 4.89 -3.23 -14.32
CA ALA A 34 5.86 -3.36 -13.23
C ALA A 34 6.76 -4.60 -13.34
N ARG A 35 6.36 -5.62 -14.11
CA ARG A 35 7.01 -6.95 -14.16
C ARG A 35 8.51 -6.94 -14.41
N GLU A 36 9.00 -6.01 -15.21
CA GLU A 36 10.42 -5.91 -15.57
C GLU A 36 11.12 -4.73 -14.90
N MET A 37 10.42 -4.01 -14.00
CA MET A 37 10.99 -2.89 -13.28
C MET A 37 11.80 -3.38 -12.08
N ALA A 38 12.98 -2.80 -11.89
CA ALA A 38 13.82 -3.11 -10.74
C ALA A 38 13.14 -2.67 -9.44
N GLY A 39 13.20 -3.53 -8.43
CA GLY A 39 12.60 -3.27 -7.12
C GLY A 39 11.11 -3.63 -7.04
N THR A 40 10.47 -4.12 -8.11
CA THR A 40 9.10 -4.62 -8.02
C THR A 40 9.05 -5.92 -7.20
N GLU A 41 8.26 -5.92 -6.14
CA GLU A 41 8.09 -7.06 -5.24
C GLU A 41 6.82 -7.88 -5.54
N GLY A 42 5.90 -7.33 -6.34
CA GLY A 42 4.62 -7.96 -6.67
C GLY A 42 3.43 -7.05 -6.37
N THR A 43 2.23 -7.63 -6.37
CA THR A 43 0.99 -6.94 -6.02
C THR A 43 0.40 -7.47 -4.73
N PHE A 44 -0.51 -6.72 -4.11
CA PHE A 44 -1.30 -7.23 -2.98
C PHE A 44 -2.73 -6.71 -3.02
N ALA A 45 -3.66 -7.47 -2.47
CA ALA A 45 -5.05 -7.05 -2.36
C ALA A 45 -5.19 -5.86 -1.38
N PHE A 46 -5.70 -4.74 -1.86
CA PHE A 46 -5.88 -3.52 -1.08
C PHE A 46 -7.34 -3.10 -1.03
N LYS A 47 -7.84 -2.90 0.20
CA LYS A 47 -9.17 -2.32 0.46
C LYS A 47 -9.02 -0.86 0.84
N PRO A 48 -9.59 0.10 0.08
CA PRO A 48 -9.58 1.49 0.49
C PRO A 48 -10.43 1.70 1.76
N VAL A 49 -10.22 2.83 2.45
CA VAL A 49 -10.95 3.14 3.69
C VAL A 49 -12.46 3.29 3.47
N ASP A 50 -12.87 3.70 2.28
CA ASP A 50 -14.26 3.83 1.85
C ASP A 50 -14.74 2.63 1.02
N TRP A 51 -14.08 1.47 1.17
CA TRP A 51 -14.34 0.25 0.42
C TRP A 51 -15.83 -0.12 0.34
N LEU A 52 -16.30 -0.34 -0.88
CA LEU A 52 -17.69 -0.67 -1.17
C LEU A 52 -17.85 -2.14 -1.55
N GLN A 53 -18.13 -2.99 -0.55
CA GLN A 53 -18.31 -4.42 -0.76
C GLN A 53 -19.32 -4.75 -1.86
N GLY A 54 -18.94 -5.64 -2.76
CA GLY A 54 -19.71 -6.16 -3.89
C GLY A 54 -19.79 -5.19 -5.07
N GLN A 55 -19.22 -3.99 -4.98
CA GLN A 55 -19.34 -3.00 -6.05
C GLN A 55 -18.20 -3.13 -7.06
N ARG A 56 -18.52 -2.86 -8.33
CA ARG A 56 -17.50 -2.58 -9.34
C ARG A 56 -17.18 -1.09 -9.27
N SER A 57 -15.91 -0.76 -9.13
CA SER A 57 -15.42 0.61 -9.21
C SER A 57 -14.52 0.78 -10.44
N TRP A 58 -14.29 2.03 -10.82
CA TRP A 58 -13.49 2.42 -11.97
C TRP A 58 -12.48 3.46 -11.55
N TRP A 59 -11.28 3.37 -12.13
CA TRP A 59 -10.15 4.17 -11.71
C TRP A 59 -9.25 4.55 -12.87
N LYS A 60 -8.51 5.63 -12.68
CA LYS A 60 -7.40 6.08 -13.52
C LYS A 60 -6.25 6.50 -12.65
N ASP A 61 -5.05 6.40 -13.20
CA ASP A 61 -3.84 6.82 -12.51
C ASP A 61 -3.24 8.08 -13.16
N THR A 62 -2.65 8.96 -12.36
CA THR A 62 -2.11 10.26 -12.85
C THR A 62 -0.73 10.15 -13.47
N ASP A 63 0.03 9.13 -13.10
CA ASP A 63 1.42 8.89 -13.48
C ASP A 63 1.67 7.46 -13.95
N GLY A 64 0.75 6.54 -13.62
CA GLY A 64 0.94 5.12 -13.93
C GLY A 64 2.05 4.56 -13.05
N ILE A 65 2.69 3.47 -13.50
CA ILE A 65 3.75 2.83 -12.73
C ILE A 65 5.06 3.63 -12.92
N ALA A 66 5.26 4.62 -12.06
CA ALA A 66 6.37 5.55 -12.05
C ALA A 66 6.88 5.83 -10.62
N PRO A 67 7.61 4.89 -9.96
CA PRO A 67 8.02 5.00 -8.55
C PRO A 67 8.78 6.27 -8.16
N GLY A 68 9.37 7.01 -9.09
CA GLY A 68 10.05 8.29 -8.83
C GLY A 68 9.14 9.53 -8.85
N VAL A 69 7.88 9.35 -9.21
CA VAL A 69 6.82 10.36 -9.26
C VAL A 69 5.81 10.00 -8.17
N ALA A 70 5.16 11.01 -7.59
CA ALA A 70 4.13 10.75 -6.61
C ALA A 70 2.78 10.79 -7.31
N GLY A 71 2.07 9.67 -7.26
CA GLY A 71 0.85 9.44 -8.01
C GLY A 71 -0.44 9.73 -7.25
N CYS A 72 -1.55 9.59 -7.95
CA CYS A 72 -2.88 9.73 -7.40
C CYS A 72 -3.86 8.89 -8.24
N HIS A 73 -4.47 7.91 -7.57
CA HIS A 73 -5.44 7.02 -8.16
C HIS A 73 -6.84 7.63 -8.05
N ILE A 74 -7.39 8.07 -9.18
CA ILE A 74 -8.64 8.83 -9.29
C ILE A 74 -9.81 7.90 -9.53
N GLY A 75 -10.80 7.93 -8.64
CA GLY A 75 -12.05 7.21 -8.81
C GLY A 75 -12.90 7.85 -9.89
N THR A 76 -13.42 7.03 -10.80
CA THR A 76 -14.26 7.47 -11.91
C THR A 76 -15.54 6.63 -12.02
N ASP A 77 -16.41 7.01 -12.96
CA ASP A 77 -17.40 6.09 -13.54
C ASP A 77 -16.79 5.27 -14.70
N GLU A 78 -17.59 4.42 -15.33
CA GLU A 78 -17.21 3.59 -16.48
C GLU A 78 -16.83 4.38 -17.75
N LYS A 79 -17.09 5.69 -17.77
CA LYS A 79 -16.76 6.61 -18.87
C LYS A 79 -15.52 7.45 -18.54
N GLY A 80 -14.93 7.24 -17.36
CA GLY A 80 -13.76 7.97 -16.89
C GLY A 80 -14.07 9.37 -16.35
N VAL A 81 -15.33 9.65 -15.98
CA VAL A 81 -15.70 10.90 -15.29
C VAL A 81 -15.37 10.77 -13.81
N PRO A 82 -14.59 11.68 -13.20
CA PRO A 82 -14.25 11.59 -11.78
C PRO A 82 -15.48 11.58 -10.86
N ASN A 83 -15.48 10.71 -9.86
CA ASN A 83 -16.59 10.52 -8.92
C ASN A 83 -16.31 11.11 -7.52
N GLY A 84 -15.15 11.75 -7.33
CA GLY A 84 -14.74 12.39 -6.08
C GLY A 84 -13.88 11.52 -5.17
N ARG A 85 -13.75 10.22 -5.42
CA ARG A 85 -12.81 9.35 -4.70
C ARG A 85 -11.40 9.55 -5.25
N MET A 86 -10.40 9.52 -4.38
CA MET A 86 -8.99 9.56 -4.77
C MET A 86 -8.09 8.95 -3.69
N PHE A 87 -7.02 8.29 -4.11
CA PHE A 87 -6.02 7.74 -3.20
C PHE A 87 -4.62 8.07 -3.68
N GLY A 88 -3.82 8.67 -2.80
CA GLY A 88 -2.40 8.77 -3.03
C GLY A 88 -1.72 7.43 -2.77
N GLU A 89 -0.52 7.32 -3.30
CA GLU A 89 0.40 6.24 -3.00
C GLU A 89 0.90 6.35 -1.56
N ALA A 90 1.45 5.26 -1.03
CA ALA A 90 1.79 5.17 0.38
C ALA A 90 3.11 4.45 0.62
N CYS A 91 3.78 4.81 1.71
CA CYS A 91 4.87 4.01 2.24
C CYS A 91 4.32 3.01 3.26
N LEU A 92 4.56 1.72 3.03
CA LEU A 92 4.27 0.69 4.03
C LEU A 92 5.22 0.82 5.22
N PRO A 93 4.86 0.27 6.41
CA PRO A 93 5.76 0.22 7.56
C PRO A 93 7.09 -0.49 7.28
N SER A 94 7.13 -1.36 6.28
CA SER A 94 8.36 -2.01 5.79
C SER A 94 9.30 -1.08 5.02
N GLY A 95 8.83 0.11 4.62
CA GLY A 95 9.56 1.04 3.77
C GLY A 95 9.33 0.84 2.27
N LEU A 96 8.54 -0.17 1.86
CA LEU A 96 8.12 -0.34 0.46
C LEU A 96 7.13 0.76 0.05
N LEU A 97 7.24 1.20 -1.19
CA LEU A 97 6.25 2.05 -1.85
C LEU A 97 5.07 1.19 -2.33
N VAL A 98 3.84 1.65 -2.13
CA VAL A 98 2.63 1.14 -2.78
C VAL A 98 2.38 2.01 -3.99
N GLU A 99 2.53 1.43 -5.17
CA GLU A 99 2.44 2.09 -6.48
C GLU A 99 1.13 1.72 -7.17
N SER A 100 0.38 2.71 -7.66
CA SER A 100 -0.79 2.40 -8.47
C SER A 100 -0.44 1.88 -9.86
N ASN A 101 -1.37 1.14 -10.45
CA ASN A 101 -1.24 0.51 -11.77
C ASN A 101 -2.62 0.54 -12.48
N PRO A 102 -2.75 0.24 -13.78
CA PRO A 102 -1.76 -0.32 -14.72
C PRO A 102 -0.88 0.72 -15.44
N GLY A 103 -1.42 1.91 -15.71
CA GLY A 103 -0.77 2.91 -16.54
C GLY A 103 -1.48 4.26 -16.46
N LYS A 104 -0.76 5.31 -16.83
CA LYS A 104 -1.26 6.67 -16.77
C LYS A 104 -2.51 6.85 -17.64
N ASP A 105 -3.54 7.46 -17.06
CA ASP A 105 -4.83 7.75 -17.68
C ASP A 105 -5.60 6.52 -18.20
N GLU A 106 -5.12 5.30 -17.90
CA GLU A 106 -5.75 4.05 -18.32
C GLU A 106 -6.96 3.75 -17.43
N LEU A 107 -8.15 3.83 -18.04
CA LEU A 107 -9.39 3.48 -17.36
C LEU A 107 -9.47 1.97 -17.15
N HIS A 108 -9.53 1.55 -15.89
CA HIS A 108 -9.66 0.15 -15.52
C HIS A 108 -10.68 -0.01 -14.39
N SER A 109 -11.17 -1.23 -14.18
CA SER A 109 -12.18 -1.52 -13.17
C SER A 109 -11.66 -2.48 -12.10
N HIS A 110 -12.08 -2.29 -10.86
CA HIS A 110 -11.88 -3.26 -9.79
C HIS A 110 -13.17 -4.03 -9.52
N SER A 111 -13.07 -5.34 -9.34
CA SER A 111 -14.18 -6.14 -8.81
C SER A 111 -14.18 -6.08 -7.29
N ASP A 112 -15.36 -5.99 -6.66
CA ASP A 112 -15.49 -5.87 -5.20
C ASP A 112 -14.71 -4.66 -4.65
N ASP A 113 -14.55 -3.59 -5.44
CA ASP A 113 -13.79 -2.38 -5.08
C ASP A 113 -12.40 -2.66 -4.49
N LEU A 114 -11.79 -3.78 -4.92
CA LEU A 114 -10.53 -4.30 -4.40
C LEU A 114 -9.39 -4.03 -5.39
N GLY A 115 -8.47 -3.16 -4.98
CA GLY A 115 -7.29 -2.81 -5.76
C GLY A 115 -6.18 -3.86 -5.64
N HIS A 116 -5.27 -3.85 -6.62
CA HIS A 116 -4.07 -4.69 -6.63
C HIS A 116 -2.85 -3.85 -7.03
N PRO A 117 -2.49 -2.81 -6.25
CA PRO A 117 -1.32 -1.98 -6.52
C PRO A 117 -0.05 -2.83 -6.46
N ASP A 118 0.99 -2.37 -7.16
CA ASP A 118 2.33 -2.95 -7.06
C ASP A 118 3.02 -2.44 -5.80
N THR A 119 4.00 -3.19 -5.30
CA THR A 119 4.92 -2.72 -4.26
C THR A 119 6.35 -2.65 -4.77
N PHE A 120 7.06 -1.58 -4.39
CA PHE A 120 8.43 -1.33 -4.82
C PHE A 120 9.40 -1.17 -3.64
N ASP A 121 10.54 -1.84 -3.71
CA ASP A 121 11.73 -1.53 -2.95
C ASP A 121 12.45 -0.33 -3.59
N CYS A 122 12.29 0.83 -2.96
CA CYS A 122 12.90 2.07 -3.41
C CYS A 122 14.43 2.06 -3.38
N HIS A 123 15.06 1.25 -2.53
CA HIS A 123 16.51 1.13 -2.53
C HIS A 123 16.98 0.45 -3.81
N VAL A 124 16.37 -0.70 -4.16
CA VAL A 124 16.68 -1.46 -5.37
C VAL A 124 16.34 -0.65 -6.62
N TRP A 125 15.16 -0.03 -6.66
CA TRP A 125 14.74 0.80 -7.78
C TRP A 125 15.72 1.95 -8.03
N CYS A 126 16.11 2.69 -7.00
CA CYS A 126 17.04 3.82 -7.14
C CYS A 126 18.45 3.39 -7.59
N ILE A 127 18.95 2.23 -7.14
CA ILE A 127 20.23 1.68 -7.64
C ILE A 127 20.15 1.41 -9.14
N ALA A 128 19.04 0.86 -9.63
CA ALA A 128 18.84 0.64 -11.06
C ALA A 128 18.76 1.96 -11.87
N GLN A 129 18.35 3.06 -11.23
CA GLN A 129 18.41 4.42 -11.80
C GLN A 129 19.81 5.07 -11.70
N GLY A 130 20.83 4.32 -11.27
CA GLY A 130 22.21 4.81 -11.15
C GLY A 130 22.50 5.63 -9.90
N GLN A 131 21.63 5.59 -8.90
CA GLN A 131 21.81 6.28 -7.60
C GLN A 131 22.43 5.32 -6.57
N LYS A 132 22.76 5.81 -5.37
CA LYS A 132 23.36 4.94 -4.32
C LYS A 132 22.32 4.10 -3.60
N GLY A 133 21.06 4.46 -3.73
CA GLY A 133 19.91 3.87 -3.08
C GLY A 133 18.79 4.90 -2.94
N GLY A 134 17.77 4.56 -2.19
CA GLY A 134 16.64 5.43 -1.94
C GLY A 134 15.73 4.88 -0.85
N VAL A 135 14.73 5.68 -0.50
CA VAL A 135 13.70 5.34 0.49
C VAL A 135 12.34 5.77 -0.04
N CYS A 136 11.28 5.08 0.39
CA CYS A 136 9.94 5.62 0.20
C CYS A 136 9.77 6.88 1.05
N ALA A 137 9.26 7.95 0.44
CA ALA A 137 9.03 9.23 1.09
C ALA A 137 7.67 9.79 0.70
N VAL A 138 7.01 10.42 1.68
CA VAL A 138 5.77 11.16 1.44
C VAL A 138 6.04 12.35 0.52
N ALA A 139 5.13 12.59 -0.41
CA ALA A 139 5.17 13.72 -1.35
C ALA A 139 3.76 14.24 -1.66
N ALA A 140 3.68 15.47 -2.17
CA ALA A 140 2.43 16.04 -2.66
C ALA A 140 2.16 15.54 -4.10
N ALA A 141 0.90 15.24 -4.41
CA ALA A 141 0.50 14.72 -5.72
C ALA A 141 -0.93 15.18 -6.08
N PRO A 142 -1.13 16.42 -6.56
CA PRO A 142 -2.46 16.89 -6.94
C PRO A 142 -3.12 15.94 -7.97
N PRO A 143 -4.41 15.59 -7.81
CA PRO A 143 -5.37 16.16 -6.86
C PRO A 143 -5.37 15.55 -5.45
N CYS A 144 -4.59 14.51 -5.19
CA CYS A 144 -4.41 13.97 -3.85
C CYS A 144 -3.65 14.98 -2.97
N GLU A 145 -4.12 15.16 -1.73
CA GLU A 145 -3.44 16.02 -0.76
C GLU A 145 -2.06 15.46 -0.39
N GLN A 146 -1.96 14.14 -0.28
CA GLN A 146 -0.77 13.41 0.10
C GLN A 146 -0.65 12.11 -0.72
N SER A 147 0.59 11.76 -1.07
CA SER A 147 0.99 10.53 -1.75
C SER A 147 2.39 10.13 -1.28
N ALA A 148 3.04 9.21 -1.98
CA ALA A 148 4.41 8.78 -1.71
C ALA A 148 5.17 8.56 -3.02
N LYS A 149 6.50 8.43 -2.92
CA LYS A 149 7.37 8.03 -4.03
C LYS A 149 8.71 7.52 -3.51
N CYS A 150 9.47 6.88 -4.37
CA CYS A 150 10.88 6.62 -4.16
C CYS A 150 11.73 7.91 -4.29
N ALA A 151 12.35 8.30 -3.18
CA ALA A 151 13.32 9.38 -3.11
C ALA A 151 14.74 8.81 -3.13
N CYS A 152 15.46 9.01 -4.24
CA CYS A 152 16.83 8.53 -4.40
C CYS A 152 17.89 9.48 -3.82
N ASN A 153 19.03 8.90 -3.41
CA ASN A 153 20.17 9.60 -2.79
C ASN A 153 21.52 9.29 -3.47
#